data_AF-A0A4Y2N2L7-F1
#
_entry.id   AF-A0A4Y2N2L7-F1
#
_cell.length_a   1.000
_cell.length_b   1.000
_cell.length_c   1.000
_cell.angle_alpha   90.00
_cell.angle_beta   90.00
_cell.angle_gamma   90.00
#
_symmetry.space_group_name_H-M   'P 1'
#
loop_
_entity.id
_entity.type
_entity.pdbx_description
1 polymer ?
#
loop_
_entity_poly.entity_id
_entity_poly.type
_entity_poly.pdbx_seq_one_letter_code
_entity_poly.pdbx_strand_id
1 'polypeptide(L)'
;MQKGSSAEELIKSFQSNGVSYSKALQLQSCFGKEDLMIEVYVRDLLALVLLENSQQKFSLRKLYDNLESELRALEVLCVARDKYAAMLHSLIESSLPDDTPRVWQRFRAINRGYRETE
;
A
#
# COMPACT_ATOMS: atom_id res chain seq x y z
N MET A 1 4.32 -16.04 -10.07
CA MET A 1 3.75 -17.39 -10.04
C MET A 1 4.87 -18.41 -10.12
N GLN A 2 4.84 -19.44 -9.28
CA GLN A 2 5.85 -20.50 -9.28
C GLN A 2 5.56 -21.48 -10.44
N LYS A 3 6.61 -21.84 -11.20
CA LYS A 3 6.50 -22.83 -12.30
C LYS A 3 6.15 -24.21 -11.72
N GLY A 4 5.18 -24.89 -12.30
CA GLY A 4 4.62 -26.17 -11.87
C GLY A 4 3.53 -26.09 -10.79
N SER A 5 3.04 -24.88 -10.48
CA SER A 5 1.98 -24.74 -9.47
C SER A 5 0.60 -25.10 -10.02
N SER A 6 -0.30 -25.58 -9.15
CA SER A 6 -1.71 -25.83 -9.50
C SER A 6 -2.39 -24.58 -10.11
N ALA A 7 -1.98 -23.39 -9.68
CA ALA A 7 -2.44 -22.12 -10.26
C ALA A 7 -1.97 -21.93 -11.72
N GLU A 8 -0.74 -22.35 -12.07
CA GLU A 8 -0.24 -22.26 -13.45
C GLU A 8 -0.95 -23.25 -14.39
N GLU A 9 -1.19 -24.48 -13.94
CA GLU A 9 -1.94 -25.49 -14.70
C GLU A 9 -3.38 -25.05 -14.95
N LEU A 10 -4.02 -24.46 -13.93
CA LEU A 10 -5.34 -23.85 -14.05
C LEU A 10 -5.35 -22.77 -15.13
N ILE A 11 -4.42 -21.81 -15.11
CA ILE A 11 -4.34 -20.74 -16.12
C ILE A 11 -4.12 -21.32 -17.53
N LYS A 12 -3.26 -22.32 -17.69
CA LYS A 12 -3.02 -22.98 -18.99
C LYS A 12 -4.24 -23.74 -19.53
N SER A 13 -5.13 -24.18 -18.64
CA SER A 13 -6.37 -24.88 -19.02
C SER A 13 -7.47 -23.94 -19.54
N PHE A 14 -7.35 -22.63 -19.30
CA PHE A 14 -8.28 -21.62 -19.82
C PHE A 14 -8.08 -21.39 -21.32
N GLN A 15 -9.11 -21.70 -22.11
CA GLN A 15 -9.16 -21.35 -23.53
C GLN A 15 -9.50 -19.86 -23.70
N SER A 16 -8.92 -19.15 -24.68
CA SER A 16 -9.20 -17.72 -24.93
C SER A 16 -10.57 -17.48 -25.61
N ASN A 17 -11.65 -17.95 -25.00
CA ASN A 17 -13.03 -17.73 -25.44
C ASN A 17 -13.77 -16.84 -24.43
N GLY A 18 -14.82 -16.13 -24.84
CA GLY A 18 -15.55 -15.18 -23.97
C GLY A 18 -16.17 -15.83 -22.72
N VAL A 19 -16.39 -17.15 -22.74
CA VAL A 19 -16.93 -17.95 -21.61
C VAL A 19 -15.86 -18.22 -20.54
N SER A 20 -14.58 -18.24 -20.91
CA SER A 20 -13.47 -18.31 -19.95
C SER A 20 -13.37 -17.07 -19.08
N TYR A 21 -13.77 -15.90 -19.57
CA TYR A 21 -13.75 -14.66 -18.77
C TYR A 21 -14.70 -14.74 -17.56
N SER A 22 -15.92 -15.25 -17.76
CA SER A 22 -16.87 -15.46 -16.66
C SER A 22 -16.39 -16.49 -15.64
N LYS A 23 -15.70 -17.55 -16.08
CA LYS A 23 -15.10 -18.53 -15.17
C LYS A 23 -13.86 -17.99 -14.45
N ALA A 24 -13.07 -17.12 -15.09
CA ALA A 24 -11.96 -16.43 -14.45
C ALA A 24 -12.46 -15.45 -13.36
N LEU A 25 -13.56 -14.74 -13.59
CA LEU A 25 -14.25 -13.93 -12.58
C LEU A 25 -14.81 -14.78 -11.42
N GLN A 26 -15.38 -15.95 -11.70
CA GLN A 26 -15.81 -16.88 -10.64
C GLN A 26 -14.63 -17.39 -9.81
N LEU A 27 -13.50 -17.75 -10.44
CA LEU A 27 -12.29 -18.12 -9.72
C LEU A 27 -11.75 -16.95 -8.90
N GLN A 28 -11.76 -15.73 -9.44
CA GLN A 28 -11.41 -14.53 -8.70
C GLN A 28 -12.32 -14.34 -7.48
N SER A 29 -13.61 -14.64 -7.57
CA SER A 29 -14.53 -14.60 -6.42
C SER A 29 -14.32 -15.76 -5.43
N CYS A 30 -13.98 -16.96 -5.90
CA CYS A 30 -13.77 -18.15 -5.05
C CYS A 30 -12.39 -18.20 -4.38
N PHE A 31 -11.36 -17.63 -5.02
CA PHE A 31 -9.97 -17.62 -4.54
C PHE A 31 -9.49 -16.23 -4.11
N GLY A 32 -10.12 -15.16 -4.59
CA GLY A 32 -9.89 -13.79 -4.12
C GLY A 32 -10.58 -13.59 -2.78
N LYS A 33 -9.94 -14.12 -1.73
CA LYS A 33 -10.27 -13.71 -0.36
C LYS A 33 -9.70 -12.31 -0.16
N GLU A 34 -10.46 -11.32 -0.58
CA GLU A 34 -10.12 -9.90 -0.45
C GLU A 34 -9.66 -9.57 0.98
N ASP A 35 -10.34 -10.13 1.99
CA ASP A 35 -9.96 -9.98 3.41
C ASP A 35 -8.53 -10.45 3.74
N LEU A 36 -8.10 -11.60 3.20
CA LEU A 36 -6.75 -12.12 3.40
C LEU A 36 -5.71 -11.28 2.66
N MET A 37 -6.08 -10.76 1.49
CA MET A 37 -5.21 -9.92 0.70
C MET A 37 -5.00 -8.55 1.38
N ILE A 38 -6.06 -7.98 1.95
CA ILE A 38 -6.01 -6.81 2.83
C ILE A 38 -5.10 -7.09 4.04
N GLU A 39 -5.24 -8.25 4.68
CA GLU A 39 -4.41 -8.62 5.84
C GLU A 39 -2.92 -8.68 5.50
N VAL A 40 -2.56 -9.28 4.35
CA VAL A 40 -1.17 -9.34 3.87
C VAL A 40 -0.63 -7.93 3.64
N TYR A 41 -1.36 -7.08 2.91
CA TYR A 41 -0.91 -5.71 2.63
C TYR A 41 -0.80 -4.85 3.89
N VAL A 42 -1.72 -4.98 4.85
CA VAL A 42 -1.61 -4.29 6.15
C VAL A 42 -0.39 -4.79 6.94
N ARG A 43 -0.08 -6.09 6.87
CA ARG A 43 1.09 -6.67 7.53
C ARG A 43 2.40 -6.20 6.89
N ASP A 44 2.46 -6.12 5.57
CA ASP A 44 3.63 -5.61 4.84
C ASP A 44 3.84 -4.12 5.12
N LEU A 45 2.77 -3.33 5.16
CA LEU A 45 2.79 -1.93 5.56
C LEU A 45 3.34 -1.76 6.99
N LEU A 46 2.88 -2.57 7.95
CA LEU A 46 3.39 -2.57 9.32
C LEU A 46 4.86 -2.98 9.39
N ALA A 47 5.28 -3.97 8.60
CA ALA A 47 6.67 -4.40 8.55
C ALA A 47 7.58 -3.26 8.05
N LEU A 48 7.16 -2.52 7.02
CA LEU A 48 7.90 -1.34 6.53
C LEU A 48 8.07 -0.28 7.63
N VAL A 49 7.01 0.05 8.36
CA VAL A 49 7.06 1.05 9.44
C VAL A 49 7.97 0.62 10.59
N LEU A 50 7.91 -0.66 10.98
CA LEU A 50 8.76 -1.20 12.04
C LEU A 50 10.24 -1.28 11.62
N LEU A 51 10.50 -1.53 10.33
CA LEU A 51 11.85 -1.64 9.79
C LEU A 51 12.59 -0.29 9.81
N GLU A 52 11.92 0.82 9.53
CA GLU A 52 12.51 2.17 9.67
C GLU A 52 12.93 2.49 11.10
N ASN A 53 12.15 2.02 12.07
CA ASN A 53 12.45 2.19 13.50
C ASN A 53 13.70 1.41 13.93
N SER A 54 14.13 0.42 13.14
CA SER A 54 15.22 -0.51 13.46
C SER A 54 16.63 -0.06 13.01
N GLN A 55 16.85 1.24 12.78
CA GLN A 55 18.13 1.85 12.35
C GLN A 55 18.53 1.53 10.89
N GLN A 56 17.71 0.82 10.13
CA GLN A 56 17.94 0.55 8.72
C GLN A 56 17.54 1.78 7.90
N LYS A 57 18.52 2.64 7.57
CA LYS A 57 18.26 3.89 6.83
C LYS A 57 17.81 3.59 5.39
N PHE A 58 16.52 3.62 5.11
CA PHE A 58 16.05 3.77 3.74
C PHE A 58 16.20 5.23 3.28
N SER A 59 16.38 5.43 1.98
CA SER A 59 16.20 6.76 1.42
C SER A 59 14.71 7.12 1.48
N LEU A 60 14.37 8.34 1.89
CA LEU A 60 12.99 8.85 1.98
C LEU A 60 12.17 8.55 0.71
N ARG A 61 12.83 8.60 -0.45
CA ARG A 61 12.23 8.27 -1.74
C ARG A 61 11.80 6.81 -1.86
N LYS A 62 12.63 5.86 -1.42
CA LYS A 62 12.28 4.42 -1.44
C LYS A 62 11.15 4.12 -0.47
N LEU A 63 11.15 4.75 0.71
CA LEU A 63 10.07 4.62 1.67
C LEU A 63 8.74 5.11 1.06
N TYR A 64 8.77 6.28 0.43
CA TYR A 64 7.61 6.83 -0.26
C TYR A 64 7.11 5.91 -1.39
N ASP A 65 7.99 5.45 -2.27
CA ASP A 65 7.63 4.57 -3.39
C ASP A 65 6.98 3.26 -2.90
N ASN A 66 7.52 2.69 -1.81
CA ASN A 66 6.98 1.47 -1.20
C ASN A 66 5.62 1.72 -0.55
N LEU A 67 5.48 2.78 0.26
CA LEU A 67 4.20 3.14 0.89
C LEU A 67 3.13 3.43 -0.16
N GLU A 68 3.47 4.14 -1.24
CA GLU A 68 2.54 4.42 -2.33
C GLU A 68 2.08 3.15 -3.04
N SER A 69 3.00 2.19 -3.27
CA SER A 69 2.67 0.89 -3.86
C SER A 69 1.67 0.11 -3.01
N GLU A 70 1.91 0.01 -1.70
CA GLU A 70 1.05 -0.70 -0.75
C GLU A 70 -0.33 -0.02 -0.63
N LEU A 71 -0.36 1.32 -0.52
CA LEU A 71 -1.60 2.09 -0.46
C LEU A 71 -2.43 1.93 -1.73
N ARG A 72 -1.80 1.94 -2.90
CA ARG A 72 -2.49 1.74 -4.18
C ARG A 72 -3.07 0.33 -4.29
N ALA A 73 -2.38 -0.68 -3.77
CA ALA A 73 -2.92 -2.05 -3.72
C ALA A 73 -4.17 -2.13 -2.81
N LEU A 74 -4.14 -1.46 -1.66
CA LEU A 74 -5.30 -1.35 -0.76
C LEU A 74 -6.46 -0.57 -1.38
N GLU A 75 -6.20 0.48 -2.16
CA GLU A 75 -7.22 1.24 -2.89
C GLU A 75 -7.94 0.38 -3.95
N VAL A 76 -7.20 -0.44 -4.70
CA VAL A 76 -7.76 -1.37 -5.70
C VAL A 76 -8.65 -2.42 -5.04
N LEU A 77 -8.35 -2.80 -3.78
CA LEU A 77 -9.15 -3.74 -3.00
C LEU A 77 -10.37 -3.11 -2.32
N CYS A 78 -10.79 -1.91 -2.74
CA CYS A 78 -11.97 -1.20 -2.22
C CYS A 78 -11.96 -1.07 -0.68
N VAL A 79 -10.78 -1.00 -0.06
CA VAL A 79 -10.66 -0.69 1.35
C VAL A 79 -11.19 0.73 1.54
N ALA A 80 -12.37 0.85 2.14
CA ALA A 80 -13.05 2.13 2.32
C ALA A 80 -12.11 3.10 3.04
N ARG A 81 -11.61 4.09 2.30
CA ARG A 81 -10.61 5.07 2.75
C ARG A 81 -10.99 5.68 4.10
N ASP A 82 -12.28 5.91 4.33
CA ASP A 82 -12.81 6.50 5.55
C ASP A 82 -12.65 5.61 6.81
N LYS A 83 -12.63 4.28 6.65
CA LYS A 83 -12.52 3.35 7.80
C LYS A 83 -11.08 3.22 8.31
N TYR A 84 -10.09 3.45 7.44
CA TYR A 84 -8.69 3.22 7.74
C TYR A 84 -7.82 4.47 7.60
N ALA A 85 -8.35 5.60 7.11
CA ALA A 85 -7.60 6.85 6.92
C ALA A 85 -6.87 7.30 8.19
N ALA A 86 -7.56 7.29 9.34
CA ALA A 86 -6.95 7.69 10.61
C ALA A 86 -5.76 6.79 10.98
N MET A 87 -5.91 5.46 10.83
CA MET A 87 -4.84 4.50 11.09
C MET A 87 -3.67 4.66 10.12
N LEU A 88 -3.96 4.77 8.82
CA LEU A 88 -2.95 4.95 7.77
C LEU A 88 -2.18 6.25 7.95
N HIS A 89 -2.85 7.34 8.32
CA HIS A 89 -2.20 8.61 8.63
C HIS A 89 -1.21 8.47 9.80
N SER A 90 -1.64 7.87 10.91
CA SER A 90 -0.75 7.63 12.06
C SER A 90 0.42 6.72 11.71
N LEU A 91 0.20 5.72 10.86
CA LEU A 91 1.25 4.79 10.43
C LEU A 91 2.30 5.50 9.57
N ILE A 92 1.87 6.25 8.56
CA ILE A 92 2.76 7.01 7.68
C ILE A 92 3.54 8.04 8.49
N GLU A 93 2.89 8.77 9.41
CA GLU A 93 3.55 9.73 10.28
C GLU A 93 4.65 9.08 11.12
N SER A 94 4.40 7.89 11.67
CA SER A 94 5.39 7.12 12.45
C SER A 94 6.54 6.53 11.64
N SER A 95 6.36 6.33 10.33
CA SER A 95 7.40 5.79 9.43
C SER A 95 8.43 6.84 8.99
N LEU A 96 8.11 8.12 9.16
CA LEU A 96 8.99 9.21 8.77
C LEU A 96 10.13 9.35 9.78
N PRO A 97 11.38 9.61 9.33
CA PRO A 97 12.48 9.97 10.22
C PRO A 97 12.09 11.14 11.15
N ASP A 98 12.54 11.12 12.40
CA ASP A 98 12.20 12.16 13.41
C ASP A 98 12.44 13.61 12.96
N ASP A 99 13.40 13.81 12.05
CA ASP A 99 13.75 15.14 11.53
C ASP A 99 12.78 15.65 10.44
N THR A 100 12.13 14.76 9.69
CA THR A 100 11.22 15.15 8.60
C THR A 100 10.00 15.96 9.05
N PRO A 101 9.20 15.54 10.06
CA PRO A 101 8.06 16.33 10.53
C PRO A 101 8.52 17.65 11.14
N ARG A 102 9.67 17.68 11.81
CA ARG A 102 10.26 18.92 12.36
C ARG A 102 10.67 19.90 11.26
N VAL A 103 11.29 19.42 10.18
CA VAL A 103 11.65 20.23 9.01
C VAL A 103 10.39 20.75 8.30
N TRP A 104 9.35 19.92 8.17
CA TRP A 104 8.08 20.32 7.59
C TRP A 104 7.35 21.40 8.40
N GLN A 105 7.35 21.29 9.73
CA GLN A 105 6.78 22.34 10.59
C GLN A 105 7.52 23.67 10.43
N ARG A 106 8.86 23.64 10.35
CA ARG A 106 9.68 24.85 10.07
C ARG A 106 9.32 25.45 8.70
N PHE A 107 9.20 24.62 7.67
CA PHE A 107 8.81 25.09 6.34
C PHE A 107 7.40 25.69 6.30
N ARG A 108 6.43 25.09 7.00
CA ARG A 108 5.08 25.66 7.14
C ARG A 108 5.06 26.98 7.91
N ALA A 109 5.85 27.11 8.97
CA ALA A 109 5.94 28.33 9.76
C ALA A 109 6.52 29.48 8.93
N ILE A 110 7.56 29.21 8.15
CA ILE A 110 8.18 30.17 7.23
C ILE A 110 7.17 30.64 6.17
N ASN A 111 6.49 29.71 5.49
CA ASN A 111 5.50 30.05 4.46
C ASN A 111 4.23 30.71 5.00
N ARG A 112 3.92 30.57 6.30
CA ARG A 112 2.82 31.31 6.93
C ARG A 112 3.18 32.79 7.12
N GLY A 113 4.42 33.08 7.52
CA GLY A 113 4.91 34.46 7.67
C GLY A 113 4.93 35.25 6.36
N TYR A 114 5.16 34.59 5.22
CA TYR A 114 5.12 35.25 3.91
C TYR A 114 3.70 35.65 3.44
N ARG A 115 2.64 35.06 3.98
CA ARG A 115 1.25 35.40 3.63
C ARG A 115 0.62 36.49 4.47
N GLU A 116 1.31 36.93 5.54
CA GLU A 116 0.84 38.03 6.41
C GLU A 116 1.55 39.37 6.08
N THR A 117 2.49 39.35 5.12
CA THR A 117 3.25 40.52 4.67
C THR A 117 2.86 41.04 3.28
N GLU A 118 1.75 40.55 2.71
CA GLU A 118 1.06 41.12 1.53
C GLU A 118 -0.34 41.58 1.94
#